data_AF-A0ABD0XS03-F1
#
_entry.id   AF-A0ABD0XS03-F1
#
_cell.length_a   1.000
_cell.length_b   1.000
_cell.length_c   1.000
_cell.angle_alpha   90.00
_cell.angle_beta   90.00
_cell.angle_gamma   90.00
#
_symmetry.space_group_name_H-M   'P 1'
#
loop_
_entity.id
_entity.type
_entity.pdbx_description
1 polymer ?
#
loop_
_entity_poly.entity_id
_entity_poly.type
_entity_poly.pdbx_seq_one_letter_code
_entity_poly.pdbx_strand_id
1 'polypeptide(L)'
;QEKRDEREVVGLFQILESVTDIRDSKIGRVVSGCQRLAKLSALVDIALEHCNAAIQYEHAVTIQNGNLRIHEILSESEIVLPSPVITPRNPELEARLERLRLEYENREYNAMTKNVDSIRMRHPEDTIGYQVREMNKQLIAVAQFVFSVGAGFVFGFHGLELLIGELEFGFRLLLGVICALIIALAEIYFLAKKLAEEFETTPPILGKSAQTGSLTKSVSQPQTKEHKD
;
A
#
# COMPACT_ATOMS: atom_id res chain seq x y z
N GLN A 1 -32.89 3.05 -28.63
CA GLN A 1 -32.81 3.95 -27.46
C GLN A 1 -32.88 3.22 -26.13
N GLU A 2 -33.82 2.29 -25.92
CA GLU A 2 -34.20 1.70 -24.62
C GLU A 2 -33.04 1.04 -23.82
N LYS A 3 -32.15 0.27 -24.46
CA LYS A 3 -31.00 -0.38 -23.79
C LYS A 3 -29.87 0.55 -23.32
N ARG A 4 -29.87 1.83 -23.73
CA ARG A 4 -28.85 2.80 -23.29
C ARG A 4 -29.25 3.43 -21.96
N ASP A 5 -30.54 3.68 -21.82
CA ASP A 5 -31.18 4.25 -20.63
C ASP A 5 -31.05 3.30 -19.42
N GLU A 6 -31.26 2.00 -19.62
CA GLU A 6 -31.11 0.99 -18.56
C GLU A 6 -29.68 0.92 -17.98
N ARG A 7 -28.64 1.17 -18.80
CA ARG A 7 -27.25 1.15 -18.31
C ARG A 7 -26.90 2.39 -17.48
N GLU A 8 -27.46 3.54 -17.83
CA GLU A 8 -27.30 4.77 -17.06
C GLU A 8 -28.06 4.66 -15.74
N VAL A 9 -29.26 4.07 -15.73
CA VAL A 9 -30.03 3.78 -14.52
C VAL A 9 -29.28 2.80 -13.61
N VAL A 10 -28.68 1.73 -14.15
CA VAL A 10 -27.86 0.79 -13.37
C VAL A 10 -26.61 1.45 -12.81
N GLY A 11 -25.96 2.33 -13.58
CA GLY A 11 -24.81 3.11 -13.12
C GLY A 11 -25.17 4.08 -11.99
N LEU A 12 -26.32 4.76 -12.09
CA LEU A 12 -26.85 5.61 -11.02
C LEU A 12 -27.20 4.82 -9.76
N PHE A 13 -27.75 3.61 -9.92
CA PHE A 13 -28.06 2.73 -8.80
C PHE A 13 -26.78 2.26 -8.07
N GLN A 14 -25.73 1.89 -8.81
CA GLN A 14 -24.43 1.55 -8.24
C GLN A 14 -23.78 2.74 -7.53
N ILE A 15 -23.90 3.95 -8.09
CA ILE A 15 -23.39 5.16 -7.43
C ILE A 15 -24.17 5.39 -6.13
N LEU A 16 -25.51 5.27 -6.13
CA LEU A 16 -26.33 5.44 -4.94
C LEU A 16 -25.98 4.41 -3.84
N GLU A 17 -25.80 3.16 -4.25
CA GLU A 17 -25.41 2.06 -3.36
C GLU A 17 -24.02 2.34 -2.74
N SER A 18 -23.04 2.73 -3.55
CA SER A 18 -21.70 3.09 -3.06
C SER A 18 -21.70 4.30 -2.11
N VAL A 19 -22.55 5.30 -2.37
CA VAL A 19 -22.70 6.47 -1.50
C VAL A 19 -23.37 6.10 -0.18
N THR A 20 -24.32 5.16 -0.21
CA THR A 20 -24.99 4.64 0.98
C THR A 20 -24.01 3.79 1.81
N ASP A 21 -23.22 2.93 1.17
CA ASP A 21 -22.16 2.16 1.82
C ASP A 21 -21.07 3.05 2.44
N ILE A 22 -20.70 4.16 1.79
CA ILE A 22 -19.74 5.12 2.35
C ILE A 22 -20.34 5.82 3.57
N ARG A 23 -21.62 6.19 3.52
CA ARG A 23 -22.33 6.80 4.65
C ARG A 23 -22.39 5.84 5.84
N ASP A 24 -22.78 4.60 5.61
CA ASP A 24 -22.99 3.64 6.69
C ASP A 24 -21.67 3.10 7.24
N SER A 25 -20.69 2.80 6.37
CA SER A 25 -19.42 2.20 6.81
C SER A 25 -18.39 3.20 7.32
N LYS A 26 -18.32 4.43 6.77
CA LYS A 26 -17.27 5.40 7.14
C LYS A 26 -17.81 6.47 8.08
N ILE A 27 -18.93 7.11 7.74
CA ILE A 27 -19.50 8.17 8.57
C ILE A 27 -20.05 7.57 9.88
N GLY A 28 -20.70 6.39 9.83
CA GLY A 28 -21.15 5.68 11.02
C GLY A 28 -20.03 5.36 12.02
N ARG A 29 -18.83 4.98 11.54
CA ARG A 29 -17.65 4.74 12.39
C ARG A 29 -17.09 6.01 13.02
N VAL A 30 -17.09 7.12 12.29
CA VAL A 30 -16.63 8.42 12.81
C VAL A 30 -17.59 8.96 13.87
N VAL A 31 -18.90 8.91 13.60
CA VAL A 31 -19.94 9.40 14.53
C VAL A 31 -19.96 8.57 15.82
N SER A 32 -19.87 7.23 15.73
CA SER A 32 -19.78 6.37 16.91
C SER A 32 -18.47 6.56 17.69
N GLY A 33 -17.36 6.85 17.01
CA GLY A 33 -16.10 7.27 17.64
C GLY A 33 -16.24 8.57 18.44
N CYS A 34 -16.85 9.60 17.86
CA CYS A 34 -17.10 10.88 18.53
C CYS A 34 -18.03 10.73 19.75
N GLN A 35 -19.07 9.89 19.66
CA GLN A 35 -19.96 9.65 20.78
C GLN A 35 -19.28 8.89 21.92
N ARG A 36 -18.33 7.98 21.61
CA ARG A 36 -17.50 7.32 22.62
C ARG A 36 -16.54 8.30 23.30
N LEU A 37 -15.92 9.22 22.55
CA LEU A 37 -15.05 10.26 23.11
C LEU A 37 -15.81 11.21 24.05
N ALA A 38 -17.03 11.63 23.67
CA ALA A 38 -17.87 12.47 24.53
C ALA A 38 -18.34 11.75 25.81
N LYS A 39 -18.64 10.46 25.73
CA LYS A 39 -18.95 9.64 26.92
C LYS A 39 -17.72 9.47 27.82
N LEU A 40 -16.54 9.31 27.22
CA LEU A 40 -15.30 9.11 27.96
C LEU A 40 -14.85 10.40 28.64
N SER A 41 -15.01 11.57 27.99
CA SER A 41 -14.76 12.87 28.64
C SER A 41 -15.70 13.09 29.82
N ALA A 42 -17.01 12.84 29.66
CA ALA A 42 -17.97 12.98 30.76
C ALA A 42 -17.66 12.04 31.95
N LEU A 43 -17.19 10.82 31.67
CA LEU A 43 -16.81 9.87 32.73
C LEU A 43 -15.53 10.31 33.45
N VAL A 44 -14.56 10.87 32.71
CA VAL A 44 -13.34 11.46 33.28
C VAL A 44 -13.68 12.67 34.15
N ASP A 45 -14.61 13.53 33.72
CA ASP A 45 -15.03 14.71 34.48
C ASP A 45 -15.69 14.33 35.82
N ILE A 46 -16.57 13.32 35.81
CA ILE A 46 -17.20 12.77 37.03
C ILE A 46 -16.14 12.14 37.96
N ALA A 47 -15.18 11.40 37.41
CA ALA A 47 -14.11 10.81 38.20
C ALA A 47 -13.20 11.88 38.82
N LEU A 48 -12.92 12.96 38.09
CA LEU A 48 -12.16 14.11 38.57
C LEU A 48 -12.89 14.82 39.71
N GLU A 49 -14.20 15.01 39.60
CA GLU A 49 -15.03 15.61 40.64
C GLU A 49 -15.03 14.75 41.92
N HIS A 50 -15.19 13.43 41.78
CA HIS A 50 -15.12 12.50 42.91
C HIS A 50 -13.73 12.49 43.58
N CYS A 51 -12.66 12.50 42.80
CA CYS A 51 -11.30 12.59 43.34
C CYS A 51 -11.07 13.90 44.09
N ASN A 52 -11.53 15.03 43.55
CA ASN A 52 -11.39 16.32 44.20
C ASN A 52 -12.21 16.42 45.50
N ALA A 53 -13.42 15.87 45.52
CA ALA A 53 -14.23 15.78 46.73
C ALA A 53 -13.58 14.89 47.80
N ALA A 54 -13.00 13.76 47.40
CA ALA A 54 -12.26 12.87 48.31
C ALA A 54 -11.02 13.56 48.89
N ILE A 55 -10.25 14.28 48.06
CA ILE A 55 -9.10 15.07 48.50
C ILE A 55 -9.52 16.15 49.51
N GLN A 56 -10.63 16.85 49.26
CA GLN A 56 -11.16 17.85 50.21
C GLN A 56 -11.61 17.24 51.54
N TYR A 57 -12.23 16.05 51.50
CA TYR A 57 -12.63 15.33 52.70
C TYR A 57 -11.43 14.86 53.53
N GLU A 58 -10.40 14.33 52.88
CA GLU A 58 -9.13 13.95 53.51
C GLU A 58 -8.43 15.16 54.15
N HIS A 59 -8.43 16.33 53.49
CA HIS A 59 -7.90 17.56 54.07
C HIS A 59 -8.68 18.04 55.31
N ALA A 60 -10.00 17.85 55.35
CA ALA A 60 -10.82 18.20 56.52
C ALA A 60 -10.62 17.22 57.69
N VAL A 61 -10.43 15.94 57.42
CA VAL A 61 -10.15 14.89 58.43
C VAL A 61 -8.74 15.02 59.02
N THR A 62 -7.76 15.43 58.21
CA THR A 62 -6.36 15.67 58.65
C THR A 62 -6.24 16.80 59.70
N ILE A 63 -7.23 17.70 59.79
CA ILE A 63 -7.26 18.79 60.79
C ILE A 63 -7.70 18.27 62.19
N GLN A 64 -8.47 17.18 62.25
CA GLN A 64 -8.98 16.63 63.54
C GLN A 64 -8.03 15.58 64.13
N ASN A 65 -7.30 14.84 63.30
CA ASN A 65 -6.27 13.89 63.71
C ASN A 65 -4.94 14.30 63.07
N GLY A 66 -4.06 14.91 63.86
CA GLY A 66 -2.85 15.56 63.36
C GLY A 66 -2.04 14.73 62.35
N ASN A 67 -1.88 15.30 61.15
CA ASN A 67 -0.72 15.16 60.25
C ASN A 67 -0.27 13.77 59.76
N LEU A 68 -1.11 12.74 59.73
CA LEU A 68 -0.71 11.46 59.12
C LEU A 68 -0.99 11.48 57.61
N ARG A 69 0.05 11.46 56.78
CA ARG A 69 -0.11 11.51 55.32
C ARG A 69 -0.32 10.10 54.77
N ILE A 70 -1.18 9.94 53.74
CA ILE A 70 -1.51 8.63 53.15
C ILE A 70 -0.26 7.83 52.73
N HIS A 71 0.77 8.50 52.21
CA HIS A 71 2.02 7.85 51.82
C HIS A 71 2.80 7.26 53.00
N GLU A 72 2.63 7.78 54.22
CA GLU A 72 3.23 7.24 55.44
C GLU A 72 2.51 5.93 55.82
N ILE A 73 1.16 5.92 55.75
CA ILE A 73 0.35 4.72 56.01
C ILE A 73 0.64 3.61 54.98
N LEU A 74 0.74 3.98 53.70
CA LEU A 74 1.06 3.03 52.63
C LEU A 74 2.50 2.50 52.74
N SER A 75 3.44 3.32 53.22
CA SER A 75 4.82 2.89 53.44
C SER A 75 4.97 1.86 54.56
N GLU A 76 4.04 1.87 55.52
CA GLU A 76 3.98 0.91 56.61
C GLU A 76 3.12 -0.33 56.28
N SER A 77 2.38 -0.30 55.17
CA SER A 77 1.52 -1.42 54.76
C SER A 77 2.27 -2.44 53.91
N GLU A 78 2.32 -3.70 54.36
CA GLU A 78 2.86 -4.81 53.59
C GLU A 78 1.77 -5.42 52.69
N ILE A 79 1.93 -5.29 51.38
CA ILE A 79 1.01 -5.87 50.41
C ILE A 79 1.40 -7.34 50.20
N VAL A 80 0.62 -8.26 50.75
CA VAL A 80 0.77 -9.70 50.49
C VAL A 80 0.09 -10.04 49.17
N LEU A 81 0.87 -10.17 48.09
CA LEU A 81 0.34 -10.65 46.81
C LEU A 81 0.15 -12.18 46.86
N PRO A 82 -1.02 -12.72 46.45
CA PRO A 82 -1.19 -14.14 46.31
C PRO A 82 -0.22 -14.68 45.23
N SER A 83 0.49 -15.75 45.55
CA SER A 83 1.38 -16.42 44.59
C SER A 83 0.56 -16.94 43.41
N PRO A 84 0.96 -16.66 42.15
CA PRO A 84 0.22 -17.09 40.97
C PRO A 84 0.20 -18.62 40.88
N VAL A 85 -0.99 -19.19 40.63
CA VAL A 85 -1.16 -20.63 40.38
C VAL A 85 -0.56 -20.96 39.02
N ILE A 86 0.52 -21.75 39.01
CA ILE A 86 1.19 -22.18 37.77
C ILE A 86 0.36 -23.32 37.15
N THR A 87 -0.35 -23.03 36.08
CA THR A 87 -1.04 -24.05 35.28
C THR A 87 -0.02 -24.84 34.43
N PRO A 88 -0.16 -26.17 34.29
CA PRO A 88 0.68 -26.96 33.41
C PRO A 88 0.50 -26.54 31.96
N ARG A 89 1.58 -26.57 31.18
CA ARG A 89 1.60 -26.08 29.81
C ARG A 89 0.91 -27.09 28.88
N ASN A 90 0.00 -26.60 28.03
CA ASN A 90 -0.70 -27.45 27.07
C ASN A 90 0.25 -27.85 25.92
N PRO A 91 0.45 -29.16 25.64
CA PRO A 91 1.38 -29.63 24.61
C PRO A 91 1.03 -29.16 23.19
N GLU A 92 -0.26 -28.93 22.88
CA GLU A 92 -0.68 -28.41 21.58
C GLU A 92 -0.22 -26.96 21.36
N LEU A 93 -0.24 -26.16 22.43
CA LEU A 93 0.22 -24.77 22.38
C LEU A 93 1.74 -24.69 22.23
N GLU A 94 2.48 -25.61 22.86
CA GLU A 94 3.94 -25.68 22.71
C GLU A 94 4.34 -26.03 21.28
N ALA A 95 3.71 -27.04 20.68
CA ALA A 95 3.95 -27.41 19.29
C ALA A 95 3.63 -26.26 18.32
N ARG A 96 2.59 -25.47 18.61
CA ARG A 96 2.26 -24.27 17.82
C ARG A 96 3.31 -23.18 18.00
N LEU A 97 3.78 -22.94 19.23
CA LEU A 97 4.83 -21.95 19.50
C LEU A 97 6.13 -22.32 18.81
N GLU A 98 6.50 -23.60 18.81
CA GLU A 98 7.70 -24.08 18.12
C GLU A 98 7.61 -23.83 16.61
N ARG A 99 6.46 -24.13 15.99
CA ARG A 99 6.23 -23.80 14.57
C ARG A 99 6.36 -22.31 14.29
N LEU A 100 5.71 -21.45 15.08
CA LEU A 100 5.79 -20.00 14.90
C LEU A 100 7.23 -19.49 15.10
N ARG A 101 7.97 -20.07 16.04
CA ARG A 101 9.36 -19.72 16.30
C ARG A 101 10.24 -20.08 15.12
N LEU A 102 10.09 -21.28 14.56
CA LEU A 102 10.80 -21.71 13.36
C LEU A 102 10.47 -20.83 12.15
N GLU A 103 9.20 -20.45 11.97
CA GLU A 103 8.78 -19.52 10.91
C GLU A 103 9.43 -18.13 11.08
N TYR A 104 9.46 -17.63 12.32
CA TYR A 104 10.08 -16.35 12.64
C TYR A 104 11.60 -16.38 12.39
N GLU A 105 12.28 -17.40 12.91
CA GLU A 105 13.72 -17.59 12.72
C GLU A 105 14.09 -17.74 11.24
N ASN A 106 13.28 -18.46 10.46
CA ASN A 106 13.50 -18.58 9.01
C ASN A 106 13.29 -17.24 8.29
N ARG A 107 12.26 -16.47 8.67
CA ARG A 107 12.04 -15.12 8.12
C ARG A 107 13.19 -14.18 8.46
N GLU A 108 13.69 -14.23 9.68
CA GLU A 108 14.82 -13.41 10.14
C GLU A 108 16.12 -13.82 9.44
N TYR A 109 16.38 -15.12 9.31
CA TYR A 109 17.50 -15.66 8.53
C TYR A 109 17.46 -15.18 7.08
N ASN A 110 16.30 -15.27 6.42
CA ASN A 110 16.13 -14.80 5.03
C ASN A 110 16.31 -13.28 4.92
N ALA A 111 15.89 -12.50 5.92
CA ALA A 111 16.09 -11.06 5.95
C ALA A 111 17.57 -10.69 6.11
N MET A 112 18.30 -11.38 6.99
CA MET A 112 19.73 -11.17 7.23
C MET A 112 20.58 -11.61 6.03
N THR A 113 20.23 -12.71 5.38
CA THR A 113 21.01 -13.28 4.27
C THR A 113 20.63 -12.72 2.90
N LYS A 114 19.58 -11.88 2.82
CA LYS A 114 19.10 -11.26 1.57
C LYS A 114 20.18 -10.55 0.76
N ASN A 115 21.16 -9.95 1.43
CA ASN A 115 22.22 -9.14 0.80
C ASN A 115 23.50 -9.94 0.51
N VAL A 116 23.59 -11.19 0.98
CA VAL A 116 24.80 -12.02 0.89
C VAL A 116 24.78 -12.90 -0.36
N ASP A 117 23.60 -13.27 -0.85
CA ASP A 117 23.42 -14.09 -2.05
C ASP A 117 23.37 -13.21 -3.31
N SER A 118 24.54 -12.91 -3.88
CA SER A 118 24.65 -12.16 -5.14
C SER A 118 24.11 -12.93 -6.36
N ILE A 119 23.95 -14.25 -6.26
CA ILE A 119 23.43 -15.12 -7.32
C ILE A 119 21.88 -15.11 -7.32
N ARG A 120 21.26 -14.88 -6.16
CA ARG A 120 19.81 -14.64 -6.02
C ARG A 120 19.45 -13.16 -5.87
N MET A 121 20.38 -12.25 -6.16
CA MET A 121 20.12 -10.82 -6.25
C MET A 121 19.14 -10.60 -7.41
N ARG A 122 17.85 -10.69 -7.10
CA ARG A 122 16.77 -10.41 -8.04
C ARG A 122 17.02 -9.00 -8.53
N HIS A 123 17.46 -8.88 -9.77
CA HIS A 123 17.71 -7.59 -10.35
C HIS A 123 16.43 -6.75 -10.21
N PRO A 124 16.50 -5.43 -9.96
CA PRO A 124 15.31 -4.61 -9.80
C PRO A 124 14.34 -4.75 -11.00
N GLU A 125 14.86 -5.04 -12.20
CA GLU A 125 14.09 -5.43 -13.39
C GLU A 125 13.24 -6.73 -13.24
N ASP A 126 13.57 -7.65 -12.34
CA ASP A 126 12.88 -8.94 -12.13
C ASP A 126 11.81 -8.92 -11.01
N THR A 127 11.63 -7.76 -10.39
CA THR A 127 10.55 -7.57 -9.42
C THR A 127 9.25 -7.35 -10.20
N ILE A 128 8.24 -8.21 -9.99
CA ILE A 128 6.93 -8.12 -10.64
C ILE A 128 6.34 -6.70 -10.54
N GLY A 129 6.52 -6.02 -9.40
CA GLY A 129 6.09 -4.64 -9.21
C GLY A 129 6.79 -3.61 -10.12
N TYR A 130 8.06 -3.82 -10.47
CA TYR A 130 8.79 -2.96 -11.39
C TYR A 130 8.28 -3.14 -12.83
N GLN A 131 8.12 -4.39 -13.28
CA GLN A 131 7.59 -4.70 -14.62
C GLN A 131 6.17 -4.19 -14.81
N VAL A 132 5.30 -4.37 -13.81
CA VAL A 132 3.93 -3.84 -13.84
C VAL A 132 3.93 -2.31 -13.92
N ARG A 133 4.84 -1.65 -13.20
CA ARG A 133 4.96 -0.18 -13.23
C ARG A 133 5.46 0.31 -14.59
N GLU A 134 6.40 -0.38 -15.21
CA GLU A 134 6.90 -0.07 -16.56
C GLU A 134 5.79 -0.24 -17.61
N MET A 135 5.06 -1.36 -17.56
CA MET A 135 3.91 -1.62 -18.43
C MET A 135 2.83 -0.55 -18.31
N ASN A 136 2.54 -0.09 -17.09
CA ASN A 136 1.54 0.95 -16.88
C ASN A 136 1.92 2.26 -17.58
N LYS A 137 3.20 2.66 -17.54
CA LYS A 137 3.66 3.88 -18.24
C LYS A 137 3.48 3.76 -19.75
N GLN A 138 3.85 2.62 -20.32
CA GLN A 138 3.73 2.38 -21.77
C GLN A 138 2.25 2.33 -22.20
N LEU A 139 1.38 1.69 -21.41
CA LEU A 139 -0.06 1.67 -21.66
C LEU A 139 -0.67 3.08 -21.65
N ILE A 140 -0.25 3.93 -20.72
CA ILE A 140 -0.71 5.33 -20.64
C ILE A 140 -0.27 6.10 -21.89
N ALA A 141 0.96 5.91 -22.36
CA ALA A 141 1.45 6.56 -23.58
C ALA A 141 0.66 6.11 -24.83
N VAL A 142 0.36 4.81 -24.96
CA VAL A 142 -0.47 4.28 -26.06
C VAL A 142 -1.90 4.82 -25.99
N ALA A 143 -2.48 4.90 -24.80
CA ALA A 143 -3.81 5.46 -24.62
C ALA A 143 -3.84 6.94 -25.04
N GLN A 144 -2.84 7.74 -24.63
CA GLN A 144 -2.71 9.14 -25.02
C GLN A 144 -2.62 9.30 -26.54
N PHE A 145 -1.84 8.46 -27.21
CA PHE A 145 -1.76 8.44 -28.67
C PHE A 145 -3.14 8.26 -29.32
N VAL A 146 -3.90 7.25 -28.87
CA VAL A 146 -5.25 6.98 -29.42
C VAL A 146 -6.20 8.14 -29.15
N PHE A 147 -6.18 8.72 -27.94
CA PHE A 147 -7.00 9.88 -27.61
C PHE A 147 -6.64 11.12 -28.44
N SER A 148 -5.36 11.37 -28.67
CA SER A 148 -4.86 12.49 -29.46
C SER A 148 -5.28 12.37 -30.94
N VAL A 149 -5.08 11.19 -31.55
CA VAL A 149 -5.51 10.93 -32.93
C VAL A 149 -7.03 10.97 -33.08
N GLY A 150 -7.76 10.37 -32.12
CA GLY A 150 -9.22 10.40 -32.10
C GLY A 150 -9.78 11.81 -31.94
N ALA A 151 -9.21 12.61 -31.03
CA ALA A 151 -9.58 14.01 -30.85
C ALA A 151 -9.26 14.83 -32.11
N GLY A 152 -8.11 14.60 -32.75
CA GLY A 152 -7.73 15.24 -34.01
C GLY A 152 -8.69 14.93 -35.15
N PHE A 153 -9.14 13.67 -35.26
CA PHE A 153 -10.14 13.25 -36.23
C PHE A 153 -11.50 13.91 -35.96
N VAL A 154 -11.99 13.84 -34.72
CA VAL A 154 -13.27 14.45 -34.32
C VAL A 154 -13.23 15.97 -34.52
N PHE A 155 -12.10 16.61 -34.19
CA PHE A 155 -11.89 18.03 -34.42
C PHE A 155 -11.86 18.38 -35.91
N GLY A 156 -11.18 17.62 -36.76
CA GLY A 156 -11.15 17.89 -38.20
C GLY A 156 -12.49 17.61 -38.89
N PHE A 157 -13.27 16.64 -38.39
CA PHE A 157 -14.58 16.29 -38.94
C PHE A 157 -15.71 17.24 -38.45
N HIS A 158 -15.81 17.44 -37.13
CA HIS A 158 -16.89 18.22 -36.50
C HIS A 158 -16.50 19.66 -36.17
N GLY A 159 -15.22 19.93 -35.92
CA GLY A 159 -14.74 21.28 -35.59
C GLY A 159 -14.89 22.28 -36.75
N LEU A 160 -14.86 21.82 -37.99
CA LEU A 160 -15.06 22.69 -39.15
C LEU A 160 -16.50 22.83 -39.59
N GLU A 161 -17.33 21.85 -39.30
CA GLU A 161 -18.79 22.02 -39.36
C GLU A 161 -19.23 23.16 -38.44
N LEU A 162 -18.65 23.24 -37.25
CA LEU A 162 -18.88 24.35 -36.31
C LEU A 162 -18.32 25.70 -36.79
N LEU A 163 -17.22 25.72 -37.56
CA LEU A 163 -16.53 26.96 -37.94
C LEU A 163 -17.00 27.55 -39.29
N ILE A 164 -17.27 26.71 -40.27
CA ILE A 164 -17.48 27.08 -41.69
C ILE A 164 -18.89 26.72 -42.20
N GLY A 165 -19.66 25.92 -41.47
CA GLY A 165 -21.05 25.56 -41.82
C GLY A 165 -21.16 24.33 -42.72
N GLU A 166 -22.24 24.25 -43.51
CA GLU A 166 -22.58 23.09 -44.35
C GLU A 166 -21.52 22.84 -45.44
N LEU A 167 -20.67 21.86 -45.18
CA LEU A 167 -19.63 21.39 -46.08
C LEU A 167 -19.95 19.95 -46.43
N GLU A 168 -19.70 19.55 -47.68
CA GLU A 168 -19.99 18.20 -48.14
C GLU A 168 -19.31 17.16 -47.24
N PHE A 169 -20.05 16.12 -46.86
CA PHE A 169 -19.60 15.08 -45.93
C PHE A 169 -18.23 14.50 -46.31
N GLY A 170 -17.99 14.31 -47.61
CA GLY A 170 -16.72 13.79 -48.14
C GLY A 170 -15.53 14.70 -47.82
N PHE A 171 -15.67 16.02 -47.92
CA PHE A 171 -14.59 16.96 -47.62
C PHE A 171 -14.31 17.03 -46.11
N ARG A 172 -15.35 16.97 -45.28
CA ARG A 172 -15.21 16.89 -43.80
C ARG A 172 -14.48 15.62 -43.37
N LEU A 173 -14.83 14.49 -43.97
CA LEU A 173 -14.17 13.22 -43.72
C LEU A 173 -12.70 13.26 -44.16
N LEU A 174 -12.45 13.75 -45.38
CA LEU A 174 -11.09 13.88 -45.91
C LEU A 174 -10.22 14.74 -44.99
N LEU A 175 -10.75 15.88 -44.55
CA LEU A 175 -9.98 16.78 -43.71
C LEU A 175 -9.78 16.25 -42.28
N GLY A 176 -10.79 15.58 -41.71
CA GLY A 176 -10.66 14.84 -40.47
C GLY A 176 -9.53 13.82 -40.51
N VAL A 177 -9.41 13.07 -41.61
CA VAL A 177 -8.33 12.10 -41.83
C VAL A 177 -6.99 12.80 -41.99
N ILE A 178 -6.90 13.90 -42.75
CA ILE A 178 -5.64 14.65 -42.92
C ILE A 178 -5.15 15.20 -41.57
N CYS A 179 -6.03 15.81 -40.77
CA CYS A 179 -5.68 16.30 -39.44
C CYS A 179 -5.22 15.15 -38.51
N ALA A 180 -5.93 14.03 -38.52
CA ALA A 180 -5.57 12.85 -37.73
C ALA A 180 -4.20 12.29 -38.13
N LEU A 181 -3.87 12.26 -39.43
CA LEU A 181 -2.57 11.81 -39.94
C LEU A 181 -1.42 12.71 -39.48
N ILE A 182 -1.59 14.03 -39.54
CA ILE A 182 -0.57 14.99 -39.07
C ILE A 182 -0.30 14.77 -37.58
N ILE A 183 -1.35 14.64 -36.76
CA ILE A 183 -1.23 14.40 -35.32
C ILE A 183 -0.60 13.04 -35.03
N ALA A 184 -1.00 11.99 -35.75
CA ALA A 184 -0.42 10.66 -35.59
C ALA A 184 1.08 10.64 -35.90
N LEU A 185 1.52 11.34 -36.95
CA LEU A 185 2.93 11.47 -37.30
C LEU A 185 3.72 12.25 -36.24
N ALA A 186 3.13 13.31 -35.67
CA ALA A 186 3.75 14.05 -34.59
C ALA A 186 3.91 13.21 -33.31
N GLU A 187 2.86 12.49 -32.91
CA GLU A 187 2.86 11.66 -31.70
C GLU A 187 3.79 10.45 -31.85
N ILE A 188 3.80 9.74 -32.99
CA ILE A 188 4.70 8.59 -33.19
C ILE A 188 6.17 9.02 -33.25
N TYR A 189 6.45 10.20 -33.82
CA TYR A 189 7.81 10.77 -33.82
C TYR A 189 8.27 11.10 -32.40
N PHE A 190 7.41 11.74 -31.61
CA PHE A 190 7.72 12.08 -30.21
C PHE A 190 7.86 10.82 -29.33
N LEU A 191 7.01 9.81 -29.55
CA LEU A 191 7.08 8.52 -28.86
C LEU A 191 8.39 7.78 -29.19
N ALA A 192 8.75 7.70 -30.47
CA ALA A 192 9.99 7.04 -30.89
C ALA A 192 11.23 7.74 -30.31
N LYS A 193 11.23 9.09 -30.27
CA LYS A 193 12.31 9.86 -29.66
C LYS A 193 12.40 9.65 -28.14
N LYS A 194 11.26 9.67 -27.43
CA LYS A 194 11.18 9.37 -25.99
C LYS A 194 11.71 7.96 -25.68
N LEU A 195 11.36 6.99 -26.52
CA LEU A 195 11.83 5.60 -26.39
C LEU A 195 13.35 5.54 -26.59
N ALA A 196 13.89 6.22 -27.62
CA ALA A 196 15.32 6.27 -27.90
C ALA A 196 16.14 6.91 -26.76
N GLU A 197 15.63 7.99 -26.16
CA GLU A 197 16.27 8.64 -25.00
C GLU A 197 16.30 7.73 -23.76
N GLU A 198 15.26 6.91 -23.53
CA GLU A 198 15.20 5.98 -22.40
C GLU A 198 16.29 4.89 -22.50
N PHE A 199 16.64 4.43 -23.71
CA PHE A 199 17.73 3.46 -23.94
C PHE A 199 19.14 4.02 -23.72
N GLU A 200 19.38 5.32 -23.90
CA GLU A 200 20.73 5.90 -23.73
C GLU A 200 21.10 6.18 -22.26
N THR A 201 20.12 6.18 -21.34
CA THR A 201 20.33 6.57 -19.93
C THR A 201 20.81 5.46 -18.99
N THR A 202 21.07 4.25 -19.47
CA THR A 202 21.82 3.25 -18.69
C THR A 202 23.33 3.53 -18.79
N PRO A 203 24.01 4.02 -17.74
CA PRO A 203 25.46 4.10 -17.76
C PRO A 203 26.04 2.69 -17.96
N PRO A 204 27.12 2.54 -18.75
CA PRO A 204 27.76 1.25 -18.92
C PRO A 204 28.29 0.78 -17.57
N ILE A 205 27.73 -0.31 -17.05
CA ILE A 205 28.35 -1.03 -15.94
C ILE A 205 29.67 -1.58 -16.49
N LEU A 206 30.75 -0.94 -16.04
CA LEU A 206 32.11 -1.37 -16.24
C LEU A 206 32.26 -2.81 -15.70
N GLY A 207 32.34 -3.79 -16.60
CA GLY A 207 32.32 -5.20 -16.22
C GLY A 207 32.79 -6.13 -17.34
N LYS A 208 34.08 -6.00 -17.67
CA LYS A 208 34.86 -6.87 -18.54
C LYS A 208 34.61 -8.36 -18.25
N SER A 209 34.12 -9.13 -19.22
CA SER A 209 34.59 -10.50 -19.48
C SER A 209 34.16 -10.98 -20.87
N ALA A 210 34.97 -10.64 -21.86
CA ALA A 210 35.15 -11.50 -23.01
C ALA A 210 36.03 -12.68 -22.55
N GLN A 211 35.48 -13.90 -22.54
CA GLN A 211 36.19 -15.18 -22.61
C GLN A 211 35.14 -16.24 -23.03
N THR A 212 35.01 -16.50 -24.33
CA THR A 212 35.55 -17.68 -25.03
C THR A 212 35.17 -19.01 -24.39
N GLY A 213 34.38 -19.80 -25.12
CA GLY A 213 33.98 -21.14 -24.70
C GLY A 213 35.16 -22.11 -24.57
N SER A 214 34.95 -23.14 -23.75
CA SER A 214 35.46 -24.49 -24.01
C SER A 214 34.71 -25.50 -23.13
N LEU A 215 34.30 -26.59 -23.78
CA LEU A 215 33.69 -27.77 -23.20
C LEU A 215 34.70 -28.59 -22.37
N THR A 216 34.14 -29.44 -21.49
CA THR A 216 34.74 -30.59 -20.78
C THR A 216 35.63 -30.20 -19.58
N LYS A 217 35.56 -30.81 -18.40
CA LYS A 217 35.53 -32.24 -18.09
C LYS A 217 35.16 -32.48 -16.61
N SER A 218 34.37 -33.53 -16.36
CA SER A 218 34.39 -34.50 -15.24
C SER A 218 34.76 -34.08 -13.80
N VAL A 219 33.78 -34.23 -12.91
CA VAL A 219 33.78 -35.13 -11.71
C VAL A 219 35.06 -35.20 -10.87
N SER A 220 34.99 -34.73 -9.61
CA SER A 220 35.34 -35.52 -8.41
C SER A 220 35.03 -34.75 -7.10
N GLN A 221 34.36 -35.44 -6.17
CA GLN A 221 34.07 -35.06 -4.77
C GLN A 221 35.35 -35.08 -3.91
N PRO A 222 35.33 -34.53 -2.68
CA PRO A 222 35.10 -35.37 -1.48
C PRO A 222 34.23 -34.66 -0.42
N GLN A 223 33.13 -35.25 0.06
CA GLN A 223 33.00 -36.13 1.25
C GLN A 223 33.78 -35.71 2.50
N THR A 224 33.03 -35.16 3.45
CA THR A 224 33.25 -35.09 4.90
C THR A 224 33.19 -36.48 5.54
N LYS A 225 34.16 -36.87 6.39
CA LYS A 225 34.10 -37.81 7.54
C LYS A 225 35.44 -37.71 8.29
N GLU A 226 35.64 -37.99 9.57
CA GLU A 226 34.90 -38.06 10.82
C GLU A 226 35.99 -38.39 11.88
N HIS A 227 35.67 -38.13 13.13
CA HIS A 227 36.41 -38.24 14.39
C HIS A 227 37.05 -39.61 14.77
N LYS A 228 38.25 -39.56 15.38
CA LYS A 228 38.91 -40.44 16.41
C LYS A 228 40.44 -40.35 16.24
N ASP A 229 41.30 -40.19 17.22
CA ASP A 229 41.29 -40.50 18.67
C ASP A 229 41.88 -39.34 19.51
#